data_AF-A0A8J3CX91-F1
#
_entry.id   AF-A0A8J3CX91-F1
#
_cell.length_a   1.000
_cell.length_b   1.000
_cell.length_c   1.000
_cell.angle_alpha   90.00
_cell.angle_beta   90.00
_cell.angle_gamma   90.00
#
_symmetry.space_group_name_H-M   'P 1'
#
loop_
_entity.id
_entity.type
_entity.pdbx_description
1 polymer ?
#
loop_
_entity_poly.entity_id
_entity_poly.type
_entity_poly.pdbx_seq_one_letter_code
_entity_poly.pdbx_strand_id
1 'polypeptide(L)'
;MFILQLVYILNLINCNDNLLIGRWEMSRDESMENILTSQRFQMEDEETKNALAETFSKVLNGSFYHFEKDTVTFTDYKNNEIIELKGLWWTKGDTLVIGQLQKMSVQKYLITNLDESELHMKMINPRDGVPFKSRMIFKREE
;
A
#
# COMPACT_ATOMS: atom_id res chain seq x y z
N MET A 1 43.74 13.14 5.68
CA MET A 1 42.58 13.78 5.04
C MET A 1 41.83 12.76 4.19
N PHE A 2 41.25 11.72 4.81
CA PHE A 2 40.52 10.66 4.09
C PHE A 2 39.25 10.16 4.82
N ILE A 3 38.91 10.73 5.97
CA ILE A 3 37.75 10.31 6.78
C ILE A 3 36.48 11.11 6.42
N LEU A 4 36.61 12.22 5.67
CA LEU A 4 35.49 13.10 5.31
C LEU A 4 34.72 12.68 4.04
N GLN A 5 35.19 11.70 3.27
CA GLN A 5 34.47 11.23 2.07
C GLN A 5 33.50 10.08 2.33
N LEU A 6 33.57 9.39 3.48
CA LEU A 6 32.70 8.24 3.76
C LEU A 6 31.30 8.61 4.27
N VAL A 7 31.09 9.86 4.70
CA VAL A 7 29.80 10.33 5.25
C VAL A 7 28.80 10.72 4.15
N TYR A 8 29.24 10.83 2.89
CA TYR A 8 28.37 11.26 1.78
C TYR A 8 27.56 10.15 1.12
N ILE A 9 27.85 8.87 1.39
CA ILE A 9 27.14 7.74 0.77
C ILE A 9 25.81 7.43 1.49
N LEU A 10 25.55 8.03 2.66
CA LEU A 10 24.34 7.79 3.46
C LEU A 10 23.14 8.71 3.15
N ASN A 11 23.22 9.59 2.13
CA ASN A 11 22.18 10.58 1.81
C ASN A 11 21.39 10.31 0.50
N LEU A 12 21.45 9.11 -0.10
CA LEU A 12 20.85 8.85 -1.42
C LEU A 12 19.74 7.78 -1.41
N ILE A 13 18.88 7.81 -0.40
CA ILE A 13 17.51 7.31 -0.54
C ILE A 13 16.58 8.41 -0.03
N ASN A 14 16.66 9.58 -0.67
CA ASN A 14 15.58 10.55 -0.58
C ASN A 14 14.48 10.00 -1.49
N CYS A 15 13.51 9.28 -0.91
CA CYS A 15 12.22 9.14 -1.58
C CYS A 15 11.75 10.56 -1.86
N ASN A 16 11.51 10.90 -3.13
CA ASN A 16 10.94 12.22 -3.43
C ASN A 16 9.49 12.17 -3.00
N ASP A 17 9.24 12.44 -1.72
CA ASP A 17 7.91 12.35 -1.09
C ASP A 17 6.88 13.23 -1.81
N ASN A 18 7.30 14.25 -2.54
CA ASN A 18 6.41 15.06 -3.38
C ASN A 18 5.73 14.22 -4.48
N LEU A 19 6.35 13.13 -4.93
CA LEU A 19 5.72 12.21 -5.87
C LEU A 19 4.55 11.46 -5.21
N LEU A 20 4.52 11.27 -3.89
CA LEU A 20 3.36 10.63 -3.24
C LEU A 20 2.12 11.53 -3.26
N ILE A 21 2.28 12.86 -3.28
CA ILE A 21 1.17 13.81 -3.24
C ILE A 21 0.20 13.55 -4.40
N GLY A 22 -1.09 13.53 -4.10
CA GLY A 22 -2.16 13.25 -5.06
C GLY A 22 -2.92 11.97 -4.72
N ARG A 23 -3.83 11.60 -5.62
CA ARG A 23 -4.74 10.47 -5.46
C ARG A 23 -4.27 9.25 -6.25
N TRP A 24 -4.35 8.10 -5.59
CA TRP A 24 -3.82 6.82 -6.02
C TRP A 24 -4.87 5.74 -5.83
N GLU A 25 -5.36 5.17 -6.93
CA GLU A 25 -6.39 4.14 -6.92
C GLU A 25 -5.76 2.76 -7.14
N MET A 26 -6.22 1.77 -6.38
CA MET A 26 -5.68 0.42 -6.47
C MET A 26 -6.02 -0.17 -7.84
N SER A 27 -5.00 -0.57 -8.57
CA SER A 27 -5.15 -1.21 -9.88
C SER A 27 -4.84 -2.71 -9.83
N ARG A 28 -4.08 -3.15 -8.84
CA ARG A 28 -3.67 -4.55 -8.68
C ARG A 28 -3.32 -4.89 -7.24
N ASP A 29 -3.64 -6.13 -6.82
CA ASP A 29 -3.14 -6.73 -5.59
C ASP A 29 -2.70 -8.18 -5.86
N GLU A 30 -1.39 -8.44 -5.79
CA GLU A 30 -0.82 -9.77 -6.05
C GLU A 30 -1.31 -10.82 -5.03
N SER A 31 -1.68 -10.44 -3.81
CA SER A 31 -2.23 -11.39 -2.84
C SER A 31 -3.61 -11.89 -3.25
N MET A 32 -4.47 -11.01 -3.77
CA MET A 32 -5.79 -11.39 -4.31
C MET A 32 -5.65 -12.28 -5.54
N GLU A 33 -4.75 -11.93 -6.46
CA GLU A 33 -4.47 -12.75 -7.65
C GLU A 33 -3.94 -14.14 -7.29
N ASN A 34 -3.03 -14.23 -6.33
CA ASN A 34 -2.50 -15.50 -5.84
C ASN A 34 -3.60 -16.36 -5.21
N ILE A 35 -4.58 -15.76 -4.53
CA ILE A 35 -5.73 -16.49 -3.98
C ILE A 35 -6.61 -17.01 -5.12
N LEU A 36 -7.00 -16.14 -6.07
CA LEU A 36 -7.87 -16.50 -7.21
C LEU A 36 -7.25 -17.57 -8.11
N THR A 37 -5.93 -17.66 -8.19
CA THR A 37 -5.22 -18.66 -9.00
C THR A 37 -4.81 -19.91 -8.21
N SER A 38 -5.07 -19.95 -6.90
CA SER A 38 -4.68 -21.09 -6.05
C SER A 38 -5.54 -22.33 -6.32
N GLN A 39 -4.92 -23.51 -6.24
CA GLN A 39 -5.64 -24.79 -6.38
C GLN A 39 -6.80 -24.92 -5.38
N ARG A 40 -6.61 -24.41 -4.16
CA ARG A 40 -7.65 -24.42 -3.12
C ARG A 40 -8.88 -23.65 -3.59
N PHE A 41 -8.71 -22.42 -4.07
CA PHE A 41 -9.82 -21.61 -4.57
C PHE A 41 -10.52 -22.28 -5.77
N GLN A 42 -9.77 -22.93 -6.65
CA GLN A 42 -10.34 -23.64 -7.81
C GLN A 42 -11.17 -24.87 -7.42
N MET A 43 -11.01 -25.39 -6.19
CA MET A 43 -11.77 -26.52 -5.65
C MET A 43 -13.01 -26.12 -4.85
N GLU A 44 -13.19 -24.83 -4.55
CA GLU A 44 -14.39 -24.31 -3.87
C GLU A 44 -15.61 -24.38 -4.81
N ASP A 45 -16.81 -24.36 -4.23
CA ASP A 45 -18.05 -24.29 -4.99
C ASP A 45 -18.23 -22.94 -5.70
N GLU A 46 -19.10 -22.89 -6.71
CA GLU A 46 -19.30 -21.70 -7.53
C GLU A 46 -19.89 -20.51 -6.74
N GLU A 47 -20.68 -20.73 -5.69
CA GLU A 47 -21.23 -19.65 -4.86
C GLU A 47 -20.10 -18.96 -4.09
N THR A 48 -19.24 -19.75 -3.43
CA THR A 48 -18.06 -19.26 -2.71
C THR A 48 -17.09 -18.52 -3.64
N LYS A 49 -16.83 -19.07 -4.84
CA LYS A 49 -15.96 -18.44 -5.83
C LYS A 49 -16.49 -17.08 -6.28
N ASN A 50 -17.79 -17.00 -6.58
CA ASN A 50 -18.42 -15.76 -7.01
C ASN A 50 -18.44 -14.71 -5.90
N ALA A 51 -18.77 -15.10 -4.66
CA ALA A 51 -18.79 -14.19 -3.52
C ALA A 51 -17.40 -13.59 -3.22
N LEU A 52 -16.35 -14.41 -3.30
CA LEU A 52 -14.97 -13.93 -3.09
C LEU A 52 -14.50 -13.04 -4.24
N ALA A 53 -14.79 -13.41 -5.49
CA ALA A 53 -14.46 -12.59 -6.66
C ALA A 53 -15.16 -11.22 -6.62
N GLU A 54 -16.44 -11.18 -6.22
CA GLU A 54 -17.17 -9.94 -6.02
C GLU A 54 -16.55 -9.10 -4.90
N THR A 55 -16.15 -9.73 -3.80
CA THR A 55 -15.46 -9.06 -2.68
C THR A 55 -14.15 -8.43 -3.15
N PHE A 56 -13.30 -9.17 -3.87
CA PHE A 56 -12.05 -8.63 -4.39
C PHE A 56 -12.27 -7.53 -5.42
N SER A 57 -13.28 -7.64 -6.28
CA SER A 57 -13.67 -6.56 -7.19
C SER A 57 -14.07 -5.30 -6.43
N LYS A 58 -14.86 -5.42 -5.36
CA LYS A 58 -15.22 -4.28 -4.49
C LYS A 58 -14.01 -3.64 -3.84
N VAL A 59 -13.07 -4.45 -3.31
CA VAL A 59 -11.85 -3.91 -2.69
C VAL A 59 -10.98 -3.22 -3.73
N LEU A 60 -10.75 -3.84 -4.89
CA LEU A 60 -9.92 -3.28 -5.95
C LEU A 60 -10.46 -1.93 -6.44
N ASN A 61 -11.75 -1.87 -6.76
CA ASN A 61 -12.39 -0.67 -7.29
C ASN A 61 -12.66 0.41 -6.23
N GLY A 62 -12.66 0.05 -4.95
CA GLY A 62 -12.93 0.96 -3.85
C GLY A 62 -11.68 1.47 -3.13
N SER A 63 -10.52 0.85 -3.36
CA SER A 63 -9.32 1.13 -2.58
C SER A 63 -8.52 2.31 -3.13
N PHE A 64 -8.29 3.34 -2.31
CA PHE A 64 -7.43 4.46 -2.68
C PHE A 64 -6.61 5.01 -1.51
N TYR A 65 -5.58 5.78 -1.88
CA TYR A 65 -4.87 6.72 -1.01
C TYR A 65 -4.88 8.10 -1.66
N HIS A 66 -5.16 9.15 -0.91
CA HIS A 66 -5.03 10.53 -1.31
C HIS A 66 -4.11 11.24 -0.32
N PHE A 67 -2.86 11.45 -0.76
CA PHE A 67 -1.84 12.11 0.04
C PHE A 67 -1.88 13.62 -0.21
N GLU A 68 -2.07 14.36 0.87
CA GLU A 68 -1.82 15.80 0.94
C GLU A 68 -0.51 16.01 1.72
N LYS A 69 -0.18 17.25 2.09
CA LYS A 69 1.13 17.61 2.67
C LYS A 69 1.58 16.71 3.83
N ASP A 70 0.76 16.59 4.86
CA ASP A 70 1.02 15.79 6.07
C ASP A 70 -0.14 14.85 6.41
N THR A 71 -1.26 14.98 5.71
CA THR A 71 -2.47 14.20 5.84
C THR A 71 -2.62 13.21 4.71
N VAL A 72 -3.23 12.07 5.01
CA VAL A 72 -3.65 11.09 4.01
C VAL A 72 -5.08 10.69 4.27
N THR A 73 -5.89 10.70 3.23
CA THR A 73 -7.22 10.07 3.23
C THR A 73 -7.11 8.75 2.49
N PHE A 74 -7.58 7.66 3.08
CA PHE A 74 -7.42 6.32 2.49
C PHE A 74 -8.59 5.43 2.88
N THR A 75 -8.80 4.36 2.14
CA THR A 75 -9.90 3.44 2.38
C THR A 75 -9.44 2.14 3.03
N ASP A 76 -10.33 1.56 3.82
CA ASP A 76 -10.20 0.20 4.37
C ASP A 76 -11.47 -0.60 4.04
N TYR A 77 -11.34 -1.92 3.96
CA TYR A 77 -12.48 -2.81 3.77
C TYR A 77 -12.85 -3.50 5.07
N LYS A 78 -14.02 -3.17 5.62
CA LYS A 78 -14.48 -3.69 6.91
C LYS A 78 -15.99 -3.90 6.90
N ASN A 79 -16.45 -4.98 7.51
CA ASN A 79 -17.88 -5.31 7.61
C ASN A 79 -18.59 -5.32 6.25
N ASN A 80 -17.91 -5.83 5.22
CA ASN A 80 -18.36 -5.87 3.83
C ASN A 80 -18.54 -4.51 3.13
N GLU A 81 -18.01 -3.43 3.70
CA GLU A 81 -18.10 -2.08 3.16
C GLU A 81 -16.71 -1.44 3.02
N ILE A 82 -16.58 -0.53 2.06
CA ILE A 82 -15.44 0.36 1.93
C ILE A 82 -15.69 1.57 2.81
N ILE A 83 -14.77 1.82 3.75
CA ILE A 83 -14.83 2.96 4.65
C ILE A 83 -13.65 3.89 4.41
N GLU A 84 -13.91 5.20 4.47
CA GLU A 84 -12.86 6.22 4.38
C GLU A 84 -12.29 6.52 5.76
N LEU A 85 -10.96 6.57 5.84
CA LEU A 85 -10.16 6.84 7.02
C LEU A 85 -9.23 8.03 6.75
N LYS A 86 -8.74 8.64 7.83
CA LYS A 86 -7.79 9.75 7.76
C LYS A 86 -6.59 9.47 8.66
N GLY A 87 -5.41 9.83 8.17
CA GLY A 87 -4.16 9.58 8.85
C GLY A 87 -3.17 10.72 8.67
N LEU A 88 -2.11 10.65 9.45
CA LEU A 88 -0.87 11.37 9.20
C LEU A 88 0.09 10.42 8.50
N TRP A 89 0.88 10.94 7.55
CA TRP A 89 1.87 10.13 6.86
C TRP A 89 3.25 10.80 6.83
N TRP A 90 4.27 9.96 6.70
CA TRP A 90 5.65 10.37 6.47
C TRP A 90 6.42 9.19 5.88
N THR A 91 7.56 9.46 5.26
CA THR A 91 8.48 8.41 4.83
C THR A 91 9.72 8.35 5.72
N LYS A 92 10.37 7.18 5.73
CA LYS A 92 11.71 6.98 6.29
C LYS A 92 12.49 6.10 5.34
N GLY A 93 13.26 6.70 4.45
CA GLY A 93 13.90 5.99 3.34
C GLY A 93 12.84 5.49 2.36
N ASP A 94 12.81 4.19 2.10
CA ASP A 94 11.82 3.51 1.25
C ASP A 94 10.53 3.10 1.99
N THR A 95 10.41 3.42 3.28
CA THR A 95 9.28 3.02 4.09
C THR A 95 8.27 4.16 4.22
N LEU A 96 7.05 3.96 3.72
CA LEU A 96 5.89 4.78 4.02
C LEU A 96 5.30 4.37 5.37
N VAL A 97 5.00 5.35 6.21
CA VAL A 97 4.35 5.16 7.50
C VAL A 97 3.07 5.98 7.55
N ILE A 98 1.96 5.33 7.92
CA ILE A 98 0.65 5.97 8.08
C ILE A 98 0.18 5.73 9.52
N GLY A 99 0.05 6.80 10.30
CA GLY A 99 -0.61 6.79 11.60
C GLY A 99 -2.11 7.07 11.43
N GLN A 100 -2.96 6.13 11.81
CA GLN A 100 -4.41 6.31 11.68
C GLN A 100 -4.94 7.18 12.82
N LEU A 101 -5.77 8.19 12.51
CA LEU A 101 -6.28 9.12 13.53
C LEU A 101 -7.40 8.50 14.37
N GLN A 102 -8.22 7.62 13.77
CA GLN A 102 -9.38 7.01 14.44
C GLN A 102 -9.01 5.81 15.31
N LYS A 103 -7.84 5.21 15.07
CA LYS A 103 -7.36 3.99 15.73
C LYS A 103 -5.89 4.22 16.02
N MET A 104 -5.49 4.31 17.30
CA MET A 104 -4.10 4.50 17.72
C MET A 104 -3.20 3.35 17.22
N SER A 105 -2.86 3.39 15.95
CA SER A 105 -2.25 2.31 15.20
C SER A 105 -1.47 2.91 14.04
N VAL A 106 -0.38 2.22 13.71
CA VAL A 106 0.53 2.64 12.65
C VAL A 106 0.62 1.51 11.66
N GLN A 107 0.39 1.84 10.40
CA GLN A 107 0.55 0.94 9.28
C GLN A 107 1.82 1.33 8.51
N LYS A 108 2.60 0.33 8.11
CA LYS A 108 3.87 0.54 7.41
C LYS A 108 3.87 -0.19 6.08
N TYR A 109 4.46 0.44 5.08
CA TYR A 109 4.63 -0.11 3.74
C TYR A 109 6.05 0.13 3.25
N LEU A 110 6.61 -0.86 2.57
CA LEU A 110 7.81 -0.70 1.77
C LEU A 110 7.38 -0.24 0.37
N ILE A 111 7.83 0.94 -0.05
CA ILE A 111 7.68 1.45 -1.41
C ILE A 111 8.71 0.75 -2.29
N THR A 112 8.25 -0.06 -3.24
CA THR A 112 9.14 -0.78 -4.17
C THR A 112 9.28 -0.10 -5.53
N ASN A 113 8.34 0.77 -5.89
CA ASN A 113 8.41 1.66 -7.05
C ASN A 113 7.53 2.89 -6.78
N LEU A 114 7.97 4.06 -7.24
CA LEU A 114 7.21 5.31 -7.18
C LEU A 114 7.65 6.19 -8.34
N ASP A 115 6.71 6.49 -9.24
CA ASP A 115 6.88 7.44 -10.34
C ASP A 115 5.65 8.34 -10.49
N GLU A 116 5.54 9.06 -11.61
CA GLU A 116 4.42 9.97 -11.86
C GLU A 116 3.09 9.24 -12.10
N SER A 117 3.10 7.95 -12.41
CA SER A 117 1.92 7.19 -12.82
C SER A 117 1.58 6.03 -11.90
N GLU A 118 2.58 5.40 -11.27
CA GLU A 118 2.40 4.20 -10.45
C GLU A 118 3.08 4.30 -9.07
N LEU A 119 2.40 3.74 -8.06
CA LEU A 119 2.89 3.54 -6.71
C LEU A 119 2.79 2.05 -6.35
N HIS A 120 3.92 1.42 -6.08
CA HIS A 120 3.98 -0.01 -5.74
C HIS A 120 4.39 -0.17 -4.29
N MET A 121 3.57 -0.86 -3.51
CA MET A 121 3.76 -1.01 -2.07
C MET A 121 3.71 -2.47 -1.64
N LYS A 122 4.53 -2.81 -0.66
CA LYS A 122 4.43 -4.06 0.11
C LYS A 122 4.08 -3.71 1.54
N MET A 123 3.02 -4.30 2.08
CA MET A 123 2.72 -4.15 3.50
C MET A 123 3.86 -4.72 4.34
N ILE A 124 4.26 -4.03 5.41
CA ILE A 124 5.23 -4.54 6.38
C ILE A 124 4.47 -5.20 7.53
N ASN A 125 4.80 -6.44 7.83
CA ASN A 125 4.16 -7.18 8.91
C ASN A 125 4.50 -6.51 10.26
N PRO A 126 3.51 -6.07 11.05
CA PRO A 126 3.75 -5.37 12.30
C PRO A 126 4.39 -6.24 13.38
N ARG A 127 4.33 -7.58 13.25
CA ARG A 127 4.88 -8.52 14.25
C ARG A 127 6.40 -8.66 14.15
N ASP A 128 6.93 -8.79 12.93
CA ASP A 128 8.34 -9.13 12.68
C ASP A 128 9.08 -8.06 11.86
N GLY A 129 8.38 -7.06 11.32
CA GLY A 129 8.95 -5.99 10.52
C GLY A 129 9.33 -6.41 9.11
N VAL A 130 8.97 -7.61 8.66
CA VAL A 130 9.31 -8.14 7.34
C VAL A 130 8.24 -7.72 6.32
N PRO A 131 8.61 -7.20 5.13
CA PRO A 131 7.66 -6.95 4.05
C PRO A 131 7.00 -8.24 3.57
N PHE A 132 5.69 -8.22 3.36
CA PHE A 132 4.99 -9.28 2.67
C PHE A 132 5.54 -9.48 1.25
N LYS A 133 5.45 -10.70 0.72
CA LYS A 133 5.95 -11.02 -0.62
C LYS A 133 5.14 -10.31 -1.71
N SER A 134 3.82 -10.30 -1.55
CA SER A 134 2.86 -9.69 -2.48
C SER A 134 2.92 -8.17 -2.45
N ARG A 135 2.73 -7.57 -3.63
CA ARG A 135 2.61 -6.12 -3.84
C ARG A 135 1.17 -5.70 -4.09
N MET A 136 0.87 -4.48 -3.68
CA MET A 136 -0.25 -3.69 -4.16
C MET A 136 0.29 -2.64 -5.14
N ILE A 137 -0.42 -2.42 -6.24
CA ILE A 137 -0.07 -1.45 -7.27
C ILE A 137 -1.21 -0.46 -7.41
N PHE A 138 -0.88 0.81 -7.27
CA PHE A 138 -1.81 1.92 -7.40
C PHE A 138 -1.44 2.75 -8.60
N LYS A 139 -2.46 3.28 -9.29
CA LYS A 139 -2.30 4.24 -10.38
C LYS A 139 -2.73 5.61 -9.92
N ARG A 140 -2.01 6.64 -10.37
CA ARG A 140 -2.41 8.01 -10.12
C ARG A 140 -3.72 8.30 -10.86
N GLU A 141 -4.66 8.95 -10.17
CA GLU A 141 -5.83 9.55 -10.79
C GLU A 141 -5.44 10.93 -11.36
N GLU A 142 -5.77 11.17 -12.63
CA GLU A 142 -5.47 12.43 -13.34
C GLU A 142 -6.30 13.62 -12.82
#